data_AF-A0A6N2EGN7-F1
#
_entry.id   AF-A0A6N2EGN7-F1
#
_cell.length_a   1.000
_cell.length_b   1.000
_cell.length_c   1.000
_cell.angle_alpha   90.00
_cell.angle_beta   90.00
_cell.angle_gamma   90.00
#
_symmetry.space_group_name_H-M   'P 1'
#
loop_
_entity.id
_entity.type
_entity.pdbx_description
1 polymer ?
#
loop_
_entity_poly.entity_id
_entity_poly.type
_entity_poly.pdbx_seq_one_letter_code
_entity_poly.pdbx_strand_id
1 'polypeptide(L)'
;MVLSETAADRTLAAAGACFRLAEVLQPEPSALRSPGGAAYPGRANRNPLEPRRGRAEGDPLVRNRQGWLSRHWDAARHGFTLVEILIVVVILGILAAIVTPLFGAASEDSRRTAFVENLRTFASACELYRVRTGRYPSDGSSGQLPEELEQFIRREHFERITPIGGLWDTEYMDTGVHAAVGVHFQASAPPTRDVAYMNEISAMIDGTDVNGGFFRRIASDRYYWVLQD
;
A
#
# COMPACT_ATOMS: atom_id res chain seq x y z
N MET A 1 20.19 -58.93 2.69
CA MET A 1 21.56 -58.41 2.43
C MET A 1 21.37 -57.03 1.82
N VAL A 2 21.31 -55.99 2.67
CA VAL A 2 22.29 -54.87 2.72
C VAL A 2 21.83 -53.75 1.77
N LEU A 3 21.57 -52.48 2.11
CA LEU A 3 21.53 -51.61 3.29
C LEU A 3 20.63 -50.41 2.88
N SER A 4 19.69 -49.95 3.70
CA SER A 4 19.78 -48.69 4.49
C SER A 4 20.34 -47.49 3.71
N GLU A 5 19.49 -46.50 3.45
CA GLU A 5 19.90 -45.09 3.48
C GLU A 5 18.73 -44.19 3.90
N THR A 6 18.79 -43.80 5.17
CA THR A 6 18.09 -42.71 5.83
C THR A 6 18.67 -41.36 5.39
N ALA A 7 17.82 -40.40 5.02
CA ALA A 7 18.21 -38.99 4.90
C ALA A 7 17.12 -38.10 5.51
N ALA A 8 16.88 -38.32 6.80
CA ALA A 8 16.43 -37.27 7.71
C ALA A 8 17.66 -36.41 8.03
N ASP A 9 17.98 -35.41 7.18
CA ASP A 9 19.00 -34.41 7.50
C ASP A 9 18.92 -33.19 6.58
N ARG A 10 18.00 -32.25 6.84
CA ARG A 10 18.09 -30.83 6.41
C ARG A 10 17.35 -29.92 7.38
N THR A 11 17.78 -29.94 8.64
CA THR A 11 17.54 -28.86 9.60
C THR A 11 18.86 -28.12 9.83
N LEU A 12 18.76 -26.79 10.02
CA LEU A 12 19.77 -25.89 10.60
C LEU A 12 20.92 -25.41 9.68
N ALA A 13 20.70 -24.30 8.97
CA ALA A 13 21.71 -23.23 8.80
C ALA A 13 21.13 -21.99 8.09
N ALA A 14 20.66 -21.00 8.87
CA ALA A 14 20.79 -19.56 8.57
C ALA A 14 20.11 -18.73 9.69
N ALA A 15 20.62 -18.88 10.91
CA ALA A 15 20.43 -17.89 11.97
C ALA A 15 21.46 -16.78 11.75
N GLY A 16 21.03 -15.52 11.59
CA GLY A 16 21.97 -14.40 11.55
C GLY A 16 21.44 -13.10 10.95
N ALA A 17 20.52 -12.42 11.65
CA ALA A 17 20.45 -10.94 11.62
C ALA A 17 19.57 -10.45 12.78
N CYS A 18 20.18 -10.39 13.95
CA CYS A 18 19.67 -9.71 15.13
C CYS A 18 19.85 -8.20 14.92
N PHE A 19 18.76 -7.45 14.69
CA PHE A 19 18.80 -5.99 14.80
C PHE A 19 17.66 -5.52 15.71
N ARG A 20 18.03 -5.35 16.99
CA ARG A 20 17.28 -4.59 18.00
C ARG A 20 17.24 -3.12 17.58
N LEU A 21 16.06 -2.53 17.51
CA LEU A 21 15.84 -1.15 17.96
C LEU A 21 14.54 -1.12 18.75
N ALA A 22 14.70 -0.97 20.06
CA ALA A 22 13.63 -0.77 20.99
C ALA A 22 13.17 0.69 20.92
N GLU A 23 11.85 0.88 21.04
CA GLU A 23 11.23 1.86 21.94
C GLU A 23 11.25 3.34 21.50
N VAL A 24 10.06 3.83 21.13
CA VAL A 24 9.44 5.10 21.57
C VAL A 24 8.20 5.32 20.69
N LEU A 25 7.01 5.03 21.24
CA LEU A 25 5.72 5.66 20.92
C LEU A 25 4.63 4.94 21.72
N GLN A 26 4.47 5.33 22.98
CA GLN A 26 3.23 5.04 23.71
C GLN A 26 2.17 6.09 23.33
N PRO A 27 0.89 5.72 23.19
CA PRO A 27 -0.20 6.67 23.02
C PRO A 27 -0.67 7.20 24.39
N GLU A 28 -0.70 8.53 24.55
CA GLU A 28 -1.31 9.20 25.71
C GLU A 28 -2.85 9.14 25.65
N PRO A 29 -3.55 8.97 26.79
CA PRO A 29 -5.00 8.83 26.84
C PRO A 29 -5.75 10.17 26.77
N SER A 30 -6.86 10.14 26.03
CA SER A 30 -7.87 11.18 25.93
C SER A 30 -8.55 11.44 27.29
N ALA A 31 -8.46 12.67 27.79
CA ALA A 31 -9.28 13.14 28.91
C ALA A 31 -9.98 14.47 28.58
N LEU A 32 -11.32 14.40 28.56
CA LEU A 32 -12.27 15.50 28.60
C LEU A 32 -11.92 16.54 29.69
N ARG A 33 -12.01 17.84 29.35
CA ARG A 33 -12.93 18.80 29.99
C ARG A 33 -12.76 20.22 29.42
N SER A 34 -13.86 20.76 28.89
CA SER A 34 -14.13 22.20 28.88
C SER A 34 -14.54 22.61 30.30
N PRO A 35 -14.14 23.80 30.82
CA PRO A 35 -15.06 24.93 30.74
C PRO A 35 -14.41 26.34 30.75
N GLY A 36 -15.20 27.34 30.34
CA GLY A 36 -15.25 28.63 31.04
C GLY A 36 -14.41 29.77 30.45
N GLY A 37 -15.11 30.78 29.92
CA GLY A 37 -14.51 32.03 29.48
C GLY A 37 -13.90 32.85 30.61
N ALA A 38 -12.85 33.60 30.27
CA ALA A 38 -12.38 34.74 31.03
C ALA A 38 -11.92 35.83 30.06
N ALA A 39 -12.45 37.02 30.27
CA ALA A 39 -12.20 38.23 29.51
C ALA A 39 -10.73 38.67 29.57
N TYR A 40 -10.21 39.18 28.45
CA TYR A 40 -8.93 39.91 28.42
C TYR A 40 -9.18 41.37 28.79
N PRO A 41 -8.56 41.93 29.86
CA PRO A 41 -8.59 43.36 30.11
C PRO A 41 -7.54 44.07 29.24
N GLY A 42 -7.91 45.27 28.79
CA GLY A 42 -7.12 46.12 27.92
C GLY A 42 -5.74 46.46 28.46
N ARG A 43 -4.75 46.52 27.56
CA ARG A 43 -3.42 47.02 27.85
C ARG A 43 -3.22 48.37 27.18
N ALA A 44 -2.93 49.34 28.03
CA ALA A 44 -2.78 50.75 27.76
C ALA A 44 -1.71 51.05 26.69
N ASN A 45 -2.06 52.00 25.83
CA ASN A 45 -1.19 52.73 24.94
C ASN A 45 -0.09 53.45 25.76
N ARG A 46 1.18 53.13 25.48
CA ARG A 46 2.32 53.92 25.94
C ARG A 46 3.26 54.10 24.75
N ASN A 47 3.16 55.26 24.09
CA ASN A 47 4.29 55.85 23.40
C ASN A 47 5.18 56.53 24.46
N PRO A 48 6.48 56.24 24.48
CA PRO A 48 7.40 57.27 24.95
C PRO A 48 8.66 57.45 24.07
N LEU A 49 8.83 58.72 23.69
CA LEU A 49 10.08 59.50 23.59
C LEU A 49 10.84 59.52 22.25
N GLU A 50 10.71 60.69 21.61
CA GLU A 50 11.53 61.19 20.50
C GLU A 50 13.02 61.30 20.89
N PRO A 51 13.95 61.01 19.97
CA PRO A 51 15.36 61.38 20.15
C PRO A 51 15.60 62.82 19.68
N ARG A 52 16.21 63.61 20.58
CA ARG A 52 16.62 65.00 20.35
C ARG A 52 17.66 65.14 19.24
N ARG A 53 17.49 66.21 18.44
CA ARG A 53 18.48 66.73 17.49
C ARG A 53 19.74 67.24 18.20
N GLY A 54 20.89 66.82 17.67
CA GLY A 54 22.05 67.68 17.44
C GLY A 54 23.35 67.26 18.13
N ARG A 55 24.34 66.81 17.35
CA ARG A 55 25.67 67.45 17.24
C ARG A 55 26.45 66.80 16.09
N ALA A 56 27.01 67.64 15.24
CA ALA A 56 27.84 67.29 14.11
C ALA A 56 29.21 66.77 14.57
N GLU A 57 29.65 65.65 14.00
CA GLU A 57 31.05 65.25 13.89
C GLU A 57 31.13 64.43 12.59
N GLY A 58 32.00 64.82 11.67
CA GLY A 58 32.02 64.28 10.31
C GLY A 58 32.58 62.87 10.24
N ASP A 59 31.79 61.95 9.67
CA ASP A 59 32.29 60.67 9.17
C ASP A 59 32.69 60.81 7.69
N PRO A 60 33.98 60.71 7.32
CA PRO A 60 34.41 60.70 5.91
C PRO A 60 34.23 59.31 5.27
N LEU A 61 33.23 58.53 5.70
CA LEU A 61 32.93 57.21 5.15
C LEU A 61 31.60 57.18 4.38
N VAL A 62 31.33 58.23 3.59
CA VAL A 62 30.40 58.12 2.45
C VAL A 62 31.15 57.44 1.30
N ARG A 63 31.53 56.17 1.49
CA ARG A 63 31.96 55.30 0.40
C ARG A 63 30.70 54.80 -0.29
N ASN A 64 30.36 55.50 -1.35
CA ASN A 64 29.58 55.07 -2.51
C ASN A 64 29.00 53.63 -2.42
N ARG A 65 27.75 53.52 -1.95
CA ARG A 65 26.99 52.26 -1.88
C ARG A 65 26.16 52.03 -3.16
N GLN A 66 26.56 52.62 -4.28
CA GLN A 66 25.91 52.46 -5.58
C GLN A 66 26.89 51.74 -6.53
N GLY A 67 26.96 50.42 -6.37
CA GLY A 67 27.75 49.55 -7.25
C GLY A 67 27.31 48.08 -7.23
N TRP A 68 26.17 47.76 -6.61
CA TRP A 68 25.75 46.37 -6.36
C TRP A 68 24.55 45.90 -7.19
N LEU A 69 24.07 46.69 -8.16
CA LEU A 69 22.88 46.35 -8.95
C LEU A 69 23.10 46.21 -10.46
N SER A 70 24.35 46.29 -10.93
CA SER A 70 24.64 46.25 -12.37
C SER A 70 25.68 45.18 -12.70
N ARG A 71 25.47 43.94 -12.23
CA ARG A 71 25.98 42.80 -12.99
C ARG A 71 24.95 42.55 -14.07
N HIS A 72 25.10 43.28 -15.17
CA HIS A 72 24.53 42.94 -16.46
C HIS A 72 24.91 41.48 -16.70
N TRP A 73 23.94 40.59 -16.52
CA TRP A 73 23.99 39.30 -17.18
C TRP A 73 23.89 39.66 -18.65
N ASP A 74 25.01 40.03 -19.26
CA ASP A 74 25.17 39.97 -20.70
C ASP A 74 25.01 38.50 -21.04
N ALA A 75 23.74 38.10 -21.14
CA ALA A 75 23.30 36.82 -21.62
C ALA A 75 23.72 36.80 -23.08
N ALA A 76 25.00 36.48 -23.30
CA ALA A 76 25.49 36.02 -24.57
C ALA A 76 24.50 34.94 -24.99
N ARG A 77 23.68 35.27 -26.00
CA ARG A 77 22.63 34.41 -26.53
C ARG A 77 23.32 33.25 -27.24
N HIS A 78 23.81 32.30 -26.47
CA HIS A 78 24.24 31.00 -26.94
C HIS A 78 22.97 30.25 -27.30
N GLY A 79 22.65 30.21 -28.60
CA GLY A 79 21.58 29.37 -29.10
C GLY A 79 21.94 27.90 -28.91
N PHE A 80 20.94 27.08 -28.58
CA PHE A 80 21.11 25.63 -28.54
C PHE A 80 21.61 25.13 -29.89
N THR A 81 22.63 24.28 -29.89
CA THR A 81 23.07 23.65 -31.12
C THR A 81 22.13 22.50 -31.49
N LEU A 82 21.95 22.24 -32.79
CA LEU A 82 21.18 21.08 -33.25
C LEU A 82 21.75 19.78 -32.67
N VAL A 83 23.08 19.68 -32.56
CA VAL A 83 23.79 18.52 -32.02
C VAL A 83 23.46 18.30 -30.54
N GLU A 84 23.34 19.38 -29.77
CA GLU A 84 23.02 19.33 -28.34
C GLU A 84 21.60 18.82 -28.09
N ILE A 85 20.63 19.19 -28.93
CA ILE A 85 19.28 18.61 -28.86
C ILE A 85 19.27 17.18 -29.41
N LEU A 86 20.03 16.89 -30.46
CA LEU A 86 20.12 15.55 -31.07
C LEU A 86 20.61 14.50 -30.06
N ILE A 87 21.70 14.77 -29.34
CA ILE A 87 22.23 13.82 -28.36
C ILE A 87 21.25 13.61 -27.19
N VAL A 88 20.53 14.65 -26.76
CA VAL A 88 19.54 14.57 -25.69
C VAL A 88 18.38 13.66 -26.09
N VAL A 89 17.79 13.86 -27.27
CA VAL A 89 16.66 13.00 -27.71
C VAL A 89 17.10 11.57 -27.97
N VAL A 90 18.35 11.36 -28.40
CA VAL A 90 18.94 10.03 -28.57
C VAL A 90 19.07 9.33 -27.21
N ILE A 91 19.62 10.00 -26.19
CA ILE A 91 19.75 9.43 -24.85
C ILE A 91 18.37 9.19 -24.23
N LEU A 92 17.41 10.12 -24.36
CA LEU A 92 16.04 9.94 -23.88
C LEU A 92 15.35 8.75 -24.57
N GLY A 93 15.58 8.53 -25.87
CA GLY A 93 15.05 7.38 -26.60
C GLY A 93 15.60 6.04 -26.09
N ILE A 94 16.91 5.97 -25.80
CA ILE A 94 17.54 4.76 -25.25
C ILE A 94 17.01 4.46 -23.85
N LEU A 95 16.92 5.47 -22.98
CA LEU A 95 16.39 5.31 -21.62
C LEU A 95 14.92 4.85 -21.64
N ALA A 96 14.08 5.46 -22.48
CA ALA A 96 12.68 5.06 -22.60
C ALA A 96 12.50 3.61 -23.10
N ALA A 97 13.34 3.16 -24.03
CA ALA A 97 13.32 1.80 -24.56
C ALA A 97 13.64 0.73 -23.49
N ILE A 98 14.58 1.02 -22.57
CA ILE A 98 14.98 0.07 -21.51
C ILE A 98 13.95 0.04 -20.37
N VAL A 99 13.34 1.18 -20.05
CA VAL A 99 12.43 1.32 -18.90
C VAL A 99 11.06 0.68 -19.15
N THR A 100 10.56 0.74 -20.39
CA THR A 100 9.22 0.24 -20.75
C THR A 100 8.94 -1.25 -20.43
N PRO A 101 9.81 -2.23 -20.77
CA PRO A 101 9.50 -3.65 -20.58
C PRO A 101 9.42 -4.11 -19.11
N LEU A 102 9.92 -3.34 -18.15
CA LEU A 102 10.01 -3.77 -16.75
C LEU A 102 8.66 -3.73 -16.00
N PHE A 103 7.68 -2.96 -16.47
CA PHE A 103 6.46 -2.73 -15.72
C PHE A 103 5.44 -3.88 -15.76
N GLY A 104 5.51 -4.79 -16.72
CA GLY A 104 4.49 -5.82 -16.92
C GLY A 104 4.55 -6.96 -15.88
N ALA A 105 5.66 -7.68 -15.83
CA ALA A 105 5.78 -8.90 -15.02
C ALA A 105 5.78 -8.63 -13.51
N ALA A 106 6.51 -7.59 -13.07
CA ALA A 106 6.54 -7.20 -11.65
C ALA A 106 5.16 -6.76 -11.13
N SER A 107 4.33 -6.18 -12.01
CA SER A 107 2.97 -5.78 -11.69
C SER A 107 2.05 -6.99 -11.47
N GLU A 108 2.23 -8.06 -12.24
CA GLU A 108 1.37 -9.24 -12.14
C GLU A 108 1.65 -10.08 -10.90
N ASP A 109 2.93 -10.27 -10.53
CA ASP A 109 3.30 -10.94 -9.29
C ASP A 109 2.82 -10.17 -8.05
N SER A 110 2.92 -8.84 -8.10
CA SER A 110 2.38 -7.96 -7.06
C SER A 110 0.86 -8.10 -6.92
N ARG A 111 0.12 -8.28 -8.01
CA ARG A 111 -1.34 -8.52 -7.98
C ARG A 111 -1.68 -9.85 -7.33
N ARG A 112 -0.98 -10.94 -7.67
CA ARG A 112 -1.19 -12.25 -7.03
C ARG A 112 -0.90 -12.20 -5.53
N THR A 113 0.22 -11.59 -5.16
CA THR A 113 0.59 -11.40 -3.75
C THR A 113 -0.48 -10.59 -3.02
N ALA A 114 -0.91 -9.46 -3.58
CA ALA A 114 -1.97 -8.64 -2.98
C ALA A 114 -3.30 -9.41 -2.85
N PHE A 115 -3.65 -10.23 -3.84
CA PHE A 115 -4.84 -11.09 -3.78
C PHE A 115 -4.73 -12.12 -2.65
N VAL A 116 -3.61 -12.83 -2.54
CA VAL A 116 -3.38 -13.83 -1.49
C VAL A 116 -3.43 -13.20 -0.10
N GLU A 117 -2.81 -12.05 0.10
CA GLU A 117 -2.83 -11.34 1.39
C GLU A 117 -4.25 -10.87 1.79
N ASN A 118 -5.01 -10.35 0.83
CA ASN A 118 -6.41 -9.98 1.06
C ASN A 118 -7.26 -11.22 1.37
N LEU A 119 -7.06 -12.31 0.62
CA LEU A 119 -7.76 -13.57 0.83
C LEU A 119 -7.49 -14.15 2.22
N ARG A 120 -6.22 -14.14 2.68
CA ARG A 120 -5.84 -14.54 4.06
C ARG A 120 -6.52 -13.66 5.12
N THR A 121 -6.58 -12.36 4.87
CA THR A 121 -7.25 -11.41 5.77
C THR A 121 -8.75 -11.74 5.90
N PHE A 122 -9.42 -12.01 4.78
CA PHE A 122 -10.84 -12.32 4.78
C PHE A 122 -11.13 -13.71 5.37
N ALA A 123 -10.32 -14.71 5.05
CA ALA A 123 -10.40 -16.04 5.67
C ALA A 123 -10.28 -15.95 7.20
N SER A 124 -9.31 -15.17 7.69
CA SER A 124 -9.12 -14.95 9.13
C SER A 124 -10.31 -14.26 9.79
N ALA A 125 -10.95 -13.32 9.10
CA ALA A 125 -12.16 -12.65 9.59
C ALA A 125 -13.36 -13.60 9.67
N CYS A 126 -13.56 -14.47 8.66
CA CYS A 126 -14.58 -15.52 8.70
C CYS A 126 -14.36 -16.49 9.87
N GLU A 127 -13.11 -16.89 10.12
CA GLU A 127 -12.76 -17.73 11.27
C GLU A 127 -13.03 -17.03 12.60
N LEU A 128 -12.68 -15.76 12.72
CA LEU A 128 -12.95 -14.98 13.94
C LEU A 128 -14.46 -14.85 14.21
N TYR A 129 -15.26 -14.64 13.15
CA TYR A 129 -16.71 -14.63 13.29
C TYR A 129 -17.24 -16.00 13.76
N ARG A 130 -16.72 -17.10 13.22
CA ARG A 130 -17.07 -18.46 13.66
C ARG A 130 -16.72 -18.70 15.11
N VAL A 131 -15.53 -18.29 15.56
CA VAL A 131 -15.13 -18.41 16.96
C VAL A 131 -16.08 -17.65 17.89
N ARG A 132 -16.62 -16.50 17.46
CA ARG A 132 -17.55 -15.70 18.26
C ARG A 132 -18.98 -16.21 18.26
N THR A 133 -19.47 -16.74 17.14
CA THR A 133 -20.90 -17.06 16.96
C THR A 133 -21.20 -18.54 16.86
N GLY A 134 -20.18 -19.39 16.72
CA GLY A 134 -20.30 -20.83 16.51
C GLY A 134 -20.61 -21.24 15.06
N ARG A 135 -20.74 -20.29 14.12
CA ARG A 135 -21.04 -20.57 12.70
C ARG A 135 -20.27 -19.64 11.77
N TYR A 136 -20.02 -20.07 10.55
CA TYR A 136 -19.47 -19.18 9.51
C TYR A 136 -20.49 -18.12 9.08
N PRO A 137 -20.02 -17.01 8.47
CA PRO A 137 -20.90 -16.01 7.86
C PRO A 137 -21.81 -16.68 6.82
N SER A 138 -23.02 -16.17 6.66
CA SER A 138 -23.89 -16.61 5.56
C SER A 138 -23.33 -16.18 4.22
N ASP A 139 -23.81 -16.85 3.18
CA ASP A 139 -23.56 -16.48 1.80
C ASP A 139 -24.07 -15.06 1.49
N GLY A 140 -23.29 -14.33 0.70
CA GLY A 140 -23.57 -12.99 0.23
C GLY A 140 -23.65 -12.97 -1.29
N SER A 141 -24.26 -11.94 -1.89
CA SER A 141 -24.10 -11.78 -3.33
C SER A 141 -22.64 -11.44 -3.66
N SER A 142 -22.11 -11.97 -4.76
CA SER A 142 -20.74 -11.67 -5.16
C SER A 142 -20.48 -10.17 -5.26
N GLY A 143 -19.40 -9.72 -4.62
CA GLY A 143 -19.03 -8.31 -4.49
C GLY A 143 -19.80 -7.55 -3.41
N GLN A 144 -20.59 -8.23 -2.57
CA GLN A 144 -21.24 -7.65 -1.40
C GLN A 144 -20.70 -8.31 -0.13
N LEU A 145 -20.29 -7.49 0.83
CA LEU A 145 -19.87 -7.98 2.13
C LEU A 145 -21.09 -8.47 2.93
N PRO A 146 -21.08 -9.71 3.49
CA PRO A 146 -22.09 -10.13 4.45
C PRO A 146 -22.13 -9.21 5.68
N GLU A 147 -23.33 -8.88 6.16
CA GLU A 147 -23.53 -7.96 7.29
C GLU A 147 -22.77 -8.44 8.55
N GLU A 148 -22.67 -9.76 8.72
CA GLU A 148 -21.93 -10.43 9.79
C GLU A 148 -20.44 -10.04 9.87
N LEU A 149 -19.85 -9.71 8.72
CA LEU A 149 -18.42 -9.44 8.58
C LEU A 149 -18.05 -7.96 8.66
N GLU A 150 -19.02 -7.04 8.66
CA GLU A 150 -18.77 -5.60 8.70
C GLU A 150 -17.92 -5.13 9.89
N GLN A 151 -18.04 -5.84 11.01
CA GLN A 151 -17.26 -5.54 12.22
C GLN A 151 -15.77 -5.95 12.11
N PHE A 152 -15.41 -6.80 11.14
CA PHE A 152 -14.05 -7.32 10.97
C PHE A 152 -13.39 -6.81 9.69
N ILE A 153 -14.16 -6.57 8.64
CA ILE A 153 -13.69 -6.16 7.33
C ILE A 153 -14.35 -4.85 6.95
N ARG A 154 -13.56 -3.91 6.41
CA ARG A 154 -14.11 -2.69 5.80
C ARG A 154 -14.85 -3.04 4.51
N ARG A 155 -16.12 -2.66 4.43
CA ARG A 155 -16.99 -2.87 3.26
C ARG A 155 -16.33 -2.43 1.96
N GLU A 156 -15.70 -1.25 1.93
CA GLU A 156 -15.06 -0.73 0.73
C GLU A 156 -13.87 -1.58 0.26
N HIS A 157 -13.28 -2.40 1.14
CA HIS A 157 -12.20 -3.29 0.75
C HIS A 157 -12.74 -4.55 0.06
N PHE A 158 -13.84 -5.11 0.57
CA PHE A 158 -14.45 -6.33 0.04
C PHE A 158 -15.27 -6.08 -1.23
N GLU A 159 -15.94 -4.94 -1.35
CA GLU A 159 -16.79 -4.64 -2.52
C GLU A 159 -16.00 -4.17 -3.76
N ARG A 160 -14.68 -4.00 -3.63
CA ARG A 160 -13.81 -3.66 -4.78
C ARG A 160 -13.46 -4.90 -5.61
N ILE A 161 -13.27 -4.68 -6.91
CA ILE A 161 -12.68 -5.68 -7.81
C ILE A 161 -11.34 -6.16 -7.23
N THR A 162 -11.13 -7.48 -7.25
CA THR A 162 -9.91 -8.06 -6.70
C THR A 162 -8.66 -7.63 -7.51
N PRO A 163 -7.45 -7.68 -6.94
CA PRO A 163 -6.22 -7.37 -7.68
C PRO A 163 -6.02 -8.20 -8.96
N ILE A 164 -6.64 -9.38 -9.04
CA ILE A 164 -6.53 -10.29 -10.18
C ILE A 164 -7.74 -10.21 -11.13
N GLY A 165 -8.74 -9.37 -10.83
CA GLY A 165 -10.05 -9.36 -11.51
C GLY A 165 -11.12 -10.14 -10.76
N GLY A 166 -12.37 -10.05 -11.20
CA GLY A 166 -13.50 -10.67 -10.49
C GLY A 166 -13.90 -9.93 -9.20
N LEU A 167 -14.91 -10.48 -8.53
CA LEU A 167 -15.48 -9.95 -7.29
C LEU A 167 -15.17 -10.89 -6.14
N TRP A 168 -14.97 -10.33 -4.95
CA TRP A 168 -14.89 -11.12 -3.73
C TRP A 168 -16.23 -11.77 -3.44
N ASP A 169 -16.20 -13.02 -2.98
CA ASP A 169 -17.40 -13.78 -2.71
C ASP A 169 -17.19 -14.66 -1.48
N THR A 170 -18.25 -14.85 -0.71
CA THR A 170 -18.30 -15.83 0.38
C THR A 170 -19.23 -16.95 -0.05
N GLU A 171 -19.06 -18.16 0.48
CA GLU A 171 -19.99 -19.26 0.23
C GLU A 171 -20.33 -19.91 1.57
N TYR A 172 -21.59 -20.27 1.79
CA TYR A 172 -22.03 -20.99 2.98
C TYR A 172 -23.13 -21.99 2.64
N MET A 173 -22.85 -23.28 2.89
CA MET A 173 -23.77 -24.39 2.62
C MET A 173 -24.28 -24.45 1.17
N ASP A 174 -23.48 -23.97 0.23
CA ASP A 174 -23.79 -24.00 -1.20
C ASP A 174 -22.59 -24.55 -1.98
N THR A 175 -22.81 -24.91 -3.24
CA THR A 175 -21.81 -25.35 -4.22
C THR A 175 -20.86 -26.48 -3.76
N GLY A 176 -21.29 -27.27 -2.76
CA GLY A 176 -20.55 -28.43 -2.25
C GLY A 176 -19.48 -28.09 -1.21
N VAL A 177 -19.51 -26.89 -0.62
CA VAL A 177 -18.65 -26.49 0.49
C VAL A 177 -19.47 -25.95 1.65
N HIS A 178 -19.11 -26.31 2.89
CA HIS A 178 -19.80 -25.79 4.06
C HIS A 178 -19.52 -24.30 4.28
N ALA A 179 -18.27 -23.87 4.12
CA ALA A 179 -17.90 -22.45 4.19
C ALA A 179 -16.65 -22.13 3.38
N ALA A 180 -16.67 -21.04 2.62
CA ALA A 180 -15.55 -20.61 1.81
C ALA A 180 -15.51 -19.09 1.60
N VAL A 181 -14.35 -18.56 1.23
CA VAL A 181 -14.16 -17.17 0.78
C VAL A 181 -13.22 -17.12 -0.40
N GLY A 182 -13.50 -16.30 -1.41
CA GLY A 182 -12.81 -16.42 -2.68
C GLY A 182 -13.19 -15.36 -3.69
N VAL A 183 -13.06 -15.75 -4.95
CA VAL A 183 -13.28 -14.88 -6.11
C VAL A 183 -14.23 -15.53 -7.10
N HIS A 184 -15.17 -14.72 -7.59
CA HIS A 184 -16.09 -15.05 -8.65
C HIS A 184 -15.85 -14.15 -9.87
N PHE A 185 -15.48 -14.75 -10.99
CA PHE A 185 -15.22 -14.09 -12.27
C PHE A 185 -16.50 -13.97 -13.10
N GLN A 186 -17.36 -13.03 -12.74
CA GLN A 186 -18.56 -12.71 -13.52
C GLN A 186 -18.21 -11.95 -14.81
N ALA A 187 -19.08 -12.05 -15.82
CA ALA A 187 -18.95 -11.28 -17.07
C ALA A 187 -18.91 -9.75 -16.84
N SER A 188 -19.50 -9.28 -15.72
CA SER A 188 -19.47 -7.89 -15.26
C SER A 188 -18.13 -7.44 -14.69
N ALA A 189 -17.22 -8.36 -14.35
CA ALA A 189 -15.95 -8.09 -13.67
C ALA A 189 -14.74 -8.73 -14.40
N PRO A 190 -14.39 -8.29 -15.62
CA PRO A 190 -13.18 -8.74 -16.32
C PRO A 190 -11.90 -8.33 -15.57
N PRO A 191 -10.76 -9.01 -15.79
CA PRO A 191 -10.54 -10.17 -16.66
C PRO A 191 -10.78 -11.52 -15.97
N THR A 192 -11.27 -12.51 -16.72
CA THR A 192 -11.22 -13.92 -16.33
C THR A 192 -9.77 -14.41 -16.36
N ARG A 193 -9.39 -15.28 -15.43
CA ARG A 193 -8.07 -15.92 -15.37
C ARG A 193 -8.17 -17.38 -15.76
N ASP A 194 -7.13 -17.89 -16.43
CA ASP A 194 -7.06 -19.31 -16.75
C ASP A 194 -6.69 -20.15 -15.52
N VAL A 195 -6.83 -21.47 -15.65
CA VAL A 195 -6.53 -22.40 -14.55
C VAL A 195 -5.05 -22.40 -14.19
N ALA A 196 -4.15 -22.18 -15.17
CA ALA A 196 -2.71 -22.15 -14.92
C ALA A 196 -2.33 -20.99 -13.99
N TYR A 197 -2.90 -19.81 -14.22
CA TYR A 197 -2.74 -18.64 -13.37
C TYR A 197 -3.23 -18.92 -11.94
N MET A 198 -4.38 -19.59 -11.80
CA MET A 198 -4.95 -19.90 -10.49
C MET A 198 -4.16 -21.00 -9.76
N ASN A 199 -3.52 -21.93 -10.49
CA ASN A 199 -2.60 -22.90 -9.90
C ASN A 199 -1.37 -22.24 -9.29
N GLU A 200 -0.84 -21.16 -9.90
CA GLU A 200 0.25 -20.39 -9.30
C GLU A 200 -0.18 -19.76 -7.96
N ILE A 201 -1.42 -19.25 -7.88
CA ILE A 201 -1.98 -18.71 -6.62
C ILE A 201 -2.15 -19.83 -5.58
N SER A 202 -2.69 -20.99 -5.96
CA SER A 202 -2.81 -22.13 -5.03
C SER A 202 -1.43 -22.53 -4.48
N ALA A 203 -0.43 -22.61 -5.36
CA ALA A 203 0.94 -22.93 -4.97
C ALA A 203 1.56 -21.89 -4.01
N MET A 204 1.20 -20.60 -4.13
CA MET A 204 1.62 -19.55 -3.18
C MET A 204 0.97 -19.70 -1.79
N ILE A 205 -0.20 -20.33 -1.70
CA ILE A 205 -0.94 -20.50 -0.46
C ILE A 205 -0.43 -21.71 0.32
N ASP A 206 -0.41 -22.88 -0.32
CA ASP A 206 -0.10 -24.16 0.35
C ASP A 206 0.76 -25.12 -0.49
N GLY A 207 1.26 -24.67 -1.65
CA GLY A 207 2.07 -25.49 -2.55
C GLY A 207 1.28 -26.50 -3.38
N THR A 208 -0.05 -26.45 -3.35
CA THR A 208 -0.92 -27.36 -4.12
C THR A 208 -1.48 -26.69 -5.40
N ASP A 209 -2.31 -27.42 -6.14
CA ASP A 209 -3.04 -26.91 -7.31
C ASP A 209 -4.50 -26.56 -6.95
N VAL A 210 -5.30 -26.06 -7.89
CA VAL A 210 -6.71 -25.71 -7.59
C VAL A 210 -7.65 -26.92 -7.46
N ASN A 211 -7.16 -28.13 -7.64
CA ASN A 211 -7.95 -29.35 -7.51
C ASN A 211 -7.79 -29.99 -6.12
N GLY A 212 -6.83 -29.51 -5.33
CA GLY A 212 -6.56 -29.96 -3.97
C GLY A 212 -6.30 -28.79 -3.03
N GLY A 213 -5.94 -29.10 -1.78
CA GLY A 213 -5.56 -28.10 -0.78
C GLY A 213 -6.70 -27.21 -0.29
N PHE A 214 -6.33 -26.05 0.24
CA PHE A 214 -7.26 -25.07 0.80
C PHE A 214 -7.90 -24.20 -0.28
N PHE A 215 -7.17 -23.88 -1.36
CA PHE A 215 -7.65 -23.02 -2.43
C PHE A 215 -8.10 -23.83 -3.65
N ARG A 216 -9.42 -23.97 -3.82
CA ARG A 216 -10.02 -24.90 -4.78
C ARG A 216 -10.90 -24.22 -5.79
N ARG A 217 -10.96 -24.80 -6.98
CA ARG A 217 -11.91 -24.44 -8.03
C ARG A 217 -13.23 -25.16 -7.80
N ILE A 218 -14.31 -24.40 -7.62
CA ILE A 218 -15.66 -24.95 -7.37
C ILE A 218 -16.52 -24.93 -8.64
N ALA A 219 -16.35 -23.92 -9.48
CA ALA A 219 -17.00 -23.81 -10.79
C ALA A 219 -16.00 -23.33 -11.85
N SER A 220 -16.44 -23.12 -13.10
CA SER A 220 -15.55 -22.59 -14.16
C SER A 220 -15.00 -21.20 -13.87
N ASP A 221 -15.73 -20.40 -13.11
CA ASP A 221 -15.52 -19.00 -12.83
C ASP A 221 -15.39 -18.71 -11.32
N ARG A 222 -15.31 -19.74 -10.48
CA ARG A 222 -15.31 -19.61 -9.03
C ARG A 222 -14.14 -20.36 -8.39
N TYR A 223 -13.36 -19.63 -7.59
CA TYR A 223 -12.19 -20.16 -6.88
C TYR A 223 -12.23 -19.69 -5.43
N TYR A 224 -12.18 -20.63 -4.50
CA TYR A 224 -12.41 -20.37 -3.09
C TYR A 224 -11.33 -20.96 -2.20
N TRP A 225 -10.94 -20.20 -1.18
CA TRP A 225 -10.33 -20.74 0.01
C TRP A 225 -11.42 -21.39 0.86
N VAL A 226 -11.34 -22.71 1.00
CA VAL A 226 -12.30 -23.50 1.75
C VAL A 226 -11.91 -23.49 3.22
N LEU A 227 -12.82 -22.98 4.04
CA LEU A 227 -12.68 -22.86 5.49
C LEU A 227 -13.23 -24.10 6.18
N GLN A 228 -14.26 -24.72 5.59
CA GLN A 228 -14.83 -25.98 6.03
C GLN A 228 -15.45 -26.72 4.85
N ASP A 229 -15.13 -28.01 4.77
CA ASP A 229 -15.79 -28.98 3.87
C ASP A 229 -17.19 -29.36 4.36
#